data_AF-A0A6A0BAY4-F1
#
_entry.id   AF-A0A6A0BAY4-F1
#
_cell.length_a   1.000
_cell.length_b   1.000
_cell.length_c   1.000
_cell.angle_alpha   90.00
_cell.angle_beta   90.00
_cell.angle_gamma   90.00
#
_symmetry.space_group_name_H-M   'P 1'
#
loop_
_entity.id
_entity.type
_entity.pdbx_description
1 polymer ?
#
loop_
_entity_poly.entity_id
_entity_poly.type
_entity_poly.pdbx_seq_one_letter_code
_entity_poly.pdbx_strand_id
1 'polypeptide(L)' 'MATKRDKVWQAEVSYKQNGTYKKWRKSGFKTKREALLAESEFKLSIGFMPVLIRLS' A
#
# COMPACT_ATOMS: atom_id res chain seq x y z
N MET A 1 3.85 -0.79 -4.33
CA MET A 1 4.08 -1.68 -5.49
C MET A 1 3.75 -3.11 -5.08
N ALA A 2 2.91 -3.81 -5.83
CA ALA A 2 2.58 -5.21 -5.56
C ALA A 2 3.60 -6.14 -6.25
N THR A 3 4.25 -7.00 -5.47
CA THR A 3 5.29 -7.93 -5.95
C THR A 3 4.87 -9.36 -5.61
N LYS A 4 5.06 -10.29 -6.55
CA LYS A 4 4.81 -11.72 -6.30
C LYS A 4 6.10 -12.36 -5.80
N ARG A 5 6.05 -13.03 -4.64
CA ARG A 5 7.11 -13.90 -4.13
C ARG A 5 6.55 -15.31 -4.01
N ASP A 6 7.22 -16.27 -4.64
CA ASP A 6 6.77 -17.65 -4.75
C ASP A 6 5.34 -17.76 -5.33
N LYS A 7 4.37 -18.11 -4.48
CA LYS A 7 2.96 -18.30 -4.83
C LYS A 7 2.05 -17.21 -4.25
N VAL A 8 2.60 -16.24 -3.52
CA VAL A 8 1.84 -15.20 -2.82
C VAL A 8 2.18 -13.81 -3.32
N TRP A 9 1.19 -12.93 -3.26
CA TRP A 9 1.36 -11.52 -3.51
C TRP A 9 1.72 -10.79 -2.23
N GLN A 10 2.56 -9.78 -2.38
CA GLN A 10 3.03 -8.89 -1.34
C GLN A 10 2.75 -7.44 -1.75
N ALA A 11 2.28 -6.65 -0.79
CA ALA A 11 2.17 -5.22 -0.90
C ALA A 11 3.34 -4.56 -0.17
N GLU A 12 3.99 -3.60 -0.81
CA GLU A 12 5.01 -2.75 -0.20
C GLU A 12 4.72 -1.27 -0.45
N VAL A 13 4.73 -0.48 0.62
CA VAL A 13 4.61 0.98 0.58
C VAL A 13 5.81 1.58 1.28
N SER A 14 6.59 2.37 0.54
CA SER A 14 7.58 3.27 1.14
C SER A 14 6.91 4.62 1.36
N TYR A 15 6.97 5.14 2.59
CA TYR A 15 6.33 6.41 2.95
C TYR A 15 7.21 7.21 3.91
N LYS A 16 7.03 8.52 3.92
CA LYS A 16 7.73 9.42 4.84
C LYS A 16 6.79 9.76 6.00
N GLN A 17 7.22 9.53 7.22
CA GLN A 17 6.48 9.87 8.42
C GLN A 17 7.42 10.65 9.35
N ASN A 18 7.05 11.88 9.71
CA ASN A 18 7.82 12.76 10.59
C ASN A 18 9.30 12.88 10.15
N GLY A 19 9.54 13.17 8.87
CA GLY A 19 10.90 13.34 8.34
C GLY A 19 11.64 12.03 8.03
N THR A 20 11.21 10.89 8.58
CA THR A 20 11.89 9.60 8.43
C THR A 20 11.21 8.73 7.36
N TYR A 21 12.00 8.11 6.49
CA TYR A 21 11.51 7.12 5.55
C TYR A 21 11.23 5.79 6.26
N LYS A 22 9.99 5.33 6.17
CA LYS A 22 9.54 4.03 6.67
C LYS A 22 9.03 3.17 5.52
N LYS A 23 9.06 1.86 5.73
CA LYS A 23 8.52 0.89 4.79
C LYS A 23 7.48 0.03 5.49
N TRP A 24 6.30 -0.04 4.90
CA TRP A 24 5.27 -0.99 5.27
C TRP A 24 5.26 -2.14 4.27
N ARG A 25 5.22 -3.37 4.78
CA ARG A 25 5.17 -4.60 3.99
C ARG A 25 4.09 -5.51 4.55
N LYS A 26 3.25 -6.05 3.68
CA LYS A 26 2.29 -7.10 4.01
C LYS A 26 2.30 -8.16 2.91
N SER A 27 2.43 -9.42 3.29
CA SER A 27 2.52 -10.57 2.37
C SER A 27 1.44 -11.60 2.67
N GLY A 28 1.25 -12.55 1.77
CA GLY A 28 0.28 -13.64 1.93
C GLY A 28 -1.02 -13.44 1.15
N PHE A 29 -1.07 -12.45 0.27
CA PHE A 29 -2.24 -12.23 -0.59
C PHE A 29 -2.32 -13.31 -1.67
N LYS A 30 -3.52 -13.84 -1.92
CA LYS A 30 -3.72 -14.88 -2.94
C LYS A 30 -3.71 -14.27 -4.34
N THR A 31 -4.13 -13.01 -4.45
CA THR A 31 -4.24 -12.28 -5.72
C THR A 31 -3.51 -10.93 -5.69
N LYS A 32 -3.15 -10.44 -6.89
CA LYS A 32 -2.55 -9.11 -7.06
C LYS A 32 -3.50 -8.00 -6.60
N ARG A 33 -4.81 -8.18 -6.82
CA ARG A 33 -5.84 -7.19 -6.44
C ARG A 33 -5.89 -6.99 -4.94
N GLU A 34 -5.85 -8.06 -4.14
CA GLU A 34 -5.83 -7.94 -2.67
C GLU A 34 -4.58 -7.20 -2.18
N ALA A 35 -3.42 -7.48 -2.78
CA ALA A 35 -2.20 -6.74 -2.44
C ALA A 35 -2.31 -5.25 -2.78
N LEU A 36 -2.89 -4.90 -3.93
CA LEU A 36 -3.12 -3.50 -4.32
C LEU A 36 -4.17 -2.81 -3.44
N LEU A 37 -5.23 -3.53 -3.03
CA LEU A 37 -6.25 -2.99 -2.13
C LEU A 37 -5.64 -2.66 -0.76
N ALA A 38 -4.87 -3.58 -0.18
CA ALA A 38 -4.18 -3.36 1.08
C ALA A 38 -3.14 -2.22 0.99
N GLU A 39 -2.50 -2.05 -0.17
CA GLU A 39 -1.63 -0.91 -0.45
C GLU A 39 -2.41 0.42 -0.39
N SER A 40 -3.57 0.48 -1.03
CA SER A 40 -4.45 1.66 -1.05
C SER A 40 -5.03 1.98 0.32
N GLU A 41 -5.51 0.97 1.06
CA GLU A 41 -6.01 1.13 2.43
C GLU A 41 -4.92 1.68 3.36
N PHE A 42 -3.69 1.16 3.25
CA PHE A 42 -2.58 1.66 4.05
C PHE A 42 -2.24 3.12 3.71
N LYS A 43 -2.21 3.48 2.42
CA LYS A 43 -1.98 4.86 1.97
C LYS A 43 -3.06 5.82 2.51
N LEU A 44 -4.33 5.43 2.45
CA LEU A 44 -5.44 6.17 3.06
C LEU A 44 -5.24 6.35 4.57
N SER A 45 -4.86 5.29 5.27
CA SER A 45 -4.67 5.31 6.73
C SER A 45 -3.55 6.26 7.17
N ILE A 46 -2.45 6.35 6.42
CA ILE A 46 -1.34 7.28 6.73
C ILE A 46 -1.60 8.72 6.24
N GLY A 47 -2.80 9.03 5.77
CA GLY A 47 -3.15 10.35 5.21
C GLY A 47 -2.51 10.63 3.86
N PHE A 48 -1.97 9.61 3.19
CA PHE A 48 -1.50 9.70 1.81
C PHE A 48 -2.72 9.66 0.89
N MET A 49 -3.47 10.76 0.83
CA MET A 49 -4.63 10.89 -0.04
C MET A 49 -4.15 10.90 -1.50
N PRO A 50 -4.48 9.90 -2.33
CA PRO A 50 -4.49 10.16 -3.76
C PRO A 50 -5.54 11.25 -4.02
N VAL A 51 -5.18 12.27 -4.79
CA VAL A 51 -5.92 13.53 -5.03
C VAL A 51 -7.23 13.30 -5.81
N LEU A 52 -8.10 12.38 -5.39
CA LEU A 52 -9.21 11.90 -6.21
C LEU A 52 -10.60 11.95 -5.59
N ILE A 53 -10.77 12.48 -4.37
CA ILE A 53 -12.12 12.75 -3.84
C ILE A 53 -12.13 14.07 -3.09
N ARG A 54 -12.16 15.18 -3.84
CA ARG A 54 -12.76 16.44 -3.38
C ARG A 54 -13.70 16.92 -4.49
N LEU A 55 -14.79 16.18 -4.69
CA LEU A 55 -15.97 16.70 -5.36
C LEU A 55 -16.75 17.49 -4.31
N SER A 56 -16.58 18.80 -4.37
CA SER A 56 -17.41 19.83 -3.73
C SER A 56 -18.13 20.60 -4.83
#